data_AF-A0A5C9BLN5-F1
#
_entry.id   AF-A0A5C9BLN5-F1
#
_cell.length_a   1.000
_cell.length_b   1.000
_cell.length_c   1.000
_cell.angle_alpha   90.00
_cell.angle_beta   90.00
_cell.angle_gamma   90.00
#
_symmetry.space_group_name_H-M   'P 1'
#
loop_
_entity.id
_entity.type
_entity.pdbx_description
1 polymer ?
#
loop_
_entity_poly.entity_id
_entity_poly.type
_entity_poly.pdbx_seq_one_letter_code
_entity_poly.pdbx_strand_id
1 'polypeptide(L)'
;MNPLSDFHAQGVPLPHIRRIAADRPLHWLRAGWRDVKANPLPSLAYGLLFALGGDLIILALLQSPHLLSVSISGFFLVAPLLAAGLYELSRRTEAGEKILFIDSLKCFRRNGQSLAFFGLILALIMLVWERFSAVAFALIDATSAPMASAYLNEILFDGQHLAFTATWFLLGGVLALFVYALSVVAVPFMLDRDADVATAMMTSLRATASL
;
A
#
# COMPACT_ATOMS: atom_id res chain seq x y z
N MET A 1 -12.97 -28.06 18.92
CA MET A 1 -12.61 -26.62 18.96
C MET A 1 -12.21 -26.22 17.56
N ASN A 2 -12.97 -25.33 16.92
CA ASN A 2 -12.72 -24.89 15.55
C ASN A 2 -12.07 -23.50 15.61
N PRO A 3 -10.79 -23.33 15.24
CA PRO A 3 -10.09 -22.04 15.32
C PRO A 3 -10.68 -20.96 14.40
N LEU A 4 -11.62 -21.31 13.51
CA LEU A 4 -12.29 -20.40 12.60
C LEU A 4 -13.52 -19.69 13.22
N SER A 5 -14.00 -20.13 14.39
CA SER A 5 -15.08 -19.44 15.11
C SER A 5 -14.59 -18.33 16.03
N ASP A 6 -13.28 -18.18 16.22
CA ASP A 6 -12.68 -17.09 17.01
C ASP A 6 -12.55 -15.79 16.21
N PHE A 7 -12.92 -15.80 14.92
CA PHE A 7 -13.20 -14.60 14.14
C PHE A 7 -14.47 -13.85 14.60
N HIS A 8 -15.10 -14.28 15.70
CA HIS A 8 -16.08 -13.46 16.42
C HIS A 8 -15.43 -12.14 16.84
N ALA A 9 -15.65 -11.12 16.01
CA ALA A 9 -16.16 -9.82 16.40
C ALA A 9 -15.80 -9.41 17.84
N GLN A 10 -14.49 -9.24 18.12
CA GLN A 10 -14.09 -8.27 19.12
C GLN A 10 -14.37 -6.90 18.50
N GLY A 11 -15.66 -6.55 18.43
CA GLY A 11 -16.14 -5.31 17.88
C GLY A 11 -15.68 -4.19 18.78
N VAL A 12 -14.42 -3.76 18.60
CA VAL A 12 -13.95 -2.49 19.13
C VAL A 12 -14.96 -1.46 18.61
N PRO A 13 -15.65 -0.72 19.49
CA PRO A 13 -16.62 0.26 19.06
C PRO A 13 -15.92 1.21 18.08
N LEU A 14 -16.52 1.39 16.90
CA LEU A 14 -15.90 2.17 15.84
C LEU A 14 -15.56 3.57 16.38
N PRO A 15 -14.32 4.03 16.25
CA PRO A 15 -13.84 5.23 16.91
C PRO A 15 -14.53 6.48 16.36
N HIS A 16 -14.59 7.52 17.19
CA HIS A 16 -15.03 8.84 16.75
C HIS A 16 -13.99 9.45 15.80
N ILE A 17 -14.44 9.90 14.63
CA ILE A 17 -13.56 10.53 13.64
C ILE A 17 -13.33 11.99 14.02
N ARG A 18 -12.05 12.39 14.05
CA ARG A 18 -11.66 13.78 14.30
C ARG A 18 -11.37 14.48 12.97
N ARG A 19 -11.94 15.67 12.77
CA ARG A 19 -11.59 16.53 11.65
C ARG A 19 -10.17 17.07 11.86
N ILE A 20 -9.36 16.97 10.82
CA ILE A 20 -7.99 17.48 10.79
C ILE A 20 -7.89 18.66 9.84
N ALA A 21 -7.00 19.60 10.13
CA ALA A 21 -6.75 20.74 9.27
C ALA A 21 -6.01 20.33 7.99
N ALA A 22 -6.23 21.07 6.90
CA ALA A 22 -5.68 20.76 5.58
C ALA A 22 -4.14 20.89 5.50
N ASP A 23 -3.51 21.54 6.47
CA ASP A 23 -2.05 21.70 6.58
C ASP A 23 -1.35 20.50 7.24
N ARG A 24 -2.10 19.54 7.78
CA ARG A 24 -1.53 18.36 8.48
C ARG A 24 -0.56 17.52 7.66
N PRO A 25 -0.72 17.32 6.33
CA PRO A 25 0.28 16.60 5.54
C PRO A 25 1.69 17.21 5.65
N LEU A 26 1.79 18.54 5.67
CA LEU A 26 3.08 19.23 5.84
C LEU A 26 3.67 19.00 7.23
N HIS A 27 2.81 18.93 8.26
CA HIS A 27 3.22 18.60 9.61
C HIS A 27 3.74 17.15 9.70
N TRP A 28 3.06 16.19 9.06
CA TRP A 28 3.50 14.78 9.03
C TRP A 28 4.82 14.60 8.30
N LEU A 29 5.06 15.31 7.20
CA LEU A 29 6.36 15.31 6.51
C LEU A 29 7.49 15.84 7.41
N ARG A 30 7.23 16.93 8.14
CA ARG A 30 8.19 17.47 9.13
C ARG A 30 8.44 16.50 10.28
N ALA A 31 7.41 15.78 10.74
CA ALA A 31 7.55 14.74 11.76
C ALA A 31 8.37 13.55 11.23
N GLY A 32 8.09 13.07 10.03
CA GLY A 32 8.89 12.01 9.39
C GLY A 32 10.36 12.41 9.23
N TRP A 33 10.66 13.67 8.90
CA TRP A 33 12.04 14.16 8.87
C TRP A 33 12.71 14.17 10.25
N ARG A 34 11.94 14.44 11.31
CA ARG A 34 12.45 14.34 12.69
C ARG A 34 12.70 12.89 13.09
N ASP A 35 11.84 11.95 12.66
CA ASP A 35 12.01 10.52 12.94
C ASP A 35 13.31 9.99 12.32
N VAL A 36 13.61 10.39 11.07
CA VAL A 36 14.87 10.05 10.40
C VAL A 36 16.08 10.59 11.18
N LYS A 37 16.01 11.82 11.69
CA LYS A 37 17.11 12.40 12.49
C LYS A 37 17.25 11.76 13.87
N ALA A 38 16.13 11.40 14.50
CA ALA A 38 16.12 10.80 15.83
C ALA A 38 16.61 9.36 15.80
N ASN A 39 16.26 8.61 14.75
CA ASN A 39 16.56 7.19 14.60
C ASN A 39 17.13 6.89 13.19
N PRO A 40 18.36 7.35 12.86
CA PRO A 40 18.90 7.29 11.51
C PRO A 40 19.15 5.86 11.02
N LEU A 41 19.70 4.98 11.87
CA LEU A 41 20.00 3.60 11.49
C LEU A 41 18.75 2.79 11.09
N PRO A 42 17.70 2.68 11.93
CA PRO A 42 16.50 1.94 11.54
C PRO A 42 15.75 2.62 10.39
N SER A 43 15.75 3.95 10.31
CA SER A 43 15.12 4.68 9.20
C SER A 43 15.83 4.40 7.86
N LEU A 44 17.16 4.42 7.83
CA LEU A 44 17.95 4.07 6.66
C LEU A 44 17.82 2.59 6.29
N ALA A 45 17.68 1.70 7.28
CA ALA A 45 17.43 0.28 7.00
C ALA A 45 16.11 0.07 6.24
N TYR A 46 15.01 0.72 6.66
CA TYR A 46 13.76 0.70 5.90
C TYR A 46 13.91 1.32 4.51
N GLY A 47 14.59 2.47 4.40
CA GLY A 47 14.88 3.11 3.12
C GLY A 47 15.64 2.18 2.16
N LEU A 48 16.64 1.45 2.66
CA LEU A 48 17.41 0.48 1.90
C LEU A 48 16.54 -0.71 1.46
N LEU A 49 15.66 -1.22 2.31
CA LEU A 49 14.74 -2.31 1.94
C LEU A 49 13.79 -1.90 0.82
N PHE A 50 13.24 -0.68 0.87
CA PHE A 50 12.40 -0.15 -0.21
C PHE A 50 13.21 0.07 -1.50
N ALA A 51 14.44 0.60 -1.39
CA ALA A 51 15.32 0.79 -2.54
C ALA A 51 15.68 -0.53 -3.22
N LEU A 52 16.08 -1.55 -2.45
CA LEU A 52 16.38 -2.89 -2.98
C LEU A 52 15.16 -3.55 -3.63
N GLY A 53 13.96 -3.35 -3.06
CA GLY A 53 12.72 -3.82 -3.67
C GLY A 53 12.45 -3.16 -5.03
N GLY A 54 12.63 -1.85 -5.12
CA GLY A 54 12.52 -1.09 -6.36
C GLY A 54 13.57 -1.50 -7.41
N ASP A 55 14.82 -1.63 -7.00
CA ASP A 55 15.92 -2.09 -7.86
C ASP A 55 15.64 -3.49 -8.42
N LEU A 56 15.12 -4.41 -7.60
CA LEU A 56 14.75 -5.75 -8.06
C LEU A 56 13.64 -5.72 -9.10
N ILE A 57 12.65 -4.83 -8.97
CA ILE A 57 11.60 -4.63 -9.98
C ILE A 57 12.20 -4.08 -11.28
N ILE A 58 13.10 -3.11 -11.19
CA ILE A 58 13.77 -2.52 -12.37
C ILE A 58 14.64 -3.57 -13.06
N LEU A 59 15.43 -4.34 -12.31
CA LEU A 59 16.24 -5.43 -12.85
C LEU A 59 15.39 -6.50 -13.53
N ALA A 60 14.24 -6.86 -12.93
CA ALA A 60 13.29 -7.77 -13.54
C ALA A 60 12.76 -7.23 -14.88
N LEU A 61 12.44 -5.93 -14.96
CA LEU A 61 12.03 -5.29 -16.21
C LEU A 61 13.11 -5.39 -17.30
N LEU A 62 14.38 -5.15 -16.95
CA LEU A 62 15.50 -5.13 -17.89
C LEU A 62 15.89 -6.52 -18.40
N GLN A 63 15.85 -7.54 -17.53
CA GLN A 63 16.29 -8.89 -17.89
C GLN A 63 15.17 -9.74 -18.49
N SER A 64 13.96 -9.62 -17.94
CA SER A 64 12.84 -10.51 -18.23
C SER A 64 11.51 -9.76 -18.05
N PRO A 65 11.04 -9.01 -19.07
CA PRO A 65 9.83 -8.20 -18.97
C PRO A 65 8.58 -8.96 -18.48
N HIS A 66 8.51 -10.26 -18.73
CA HIS A 66 7.44 -11.14 -18.24
C HIS A 66 7.44 -11.32 -16.70
N LEU A 67 8.58 -11.14 -16.03
CA LEU A 67 8.69 -11.17 -14.57
C LEU A 67 8.24 -9.87 -13.90
N LEU A 68 8.05 -8.78 -14.65
CA LEU A 68 7.61 -7.50 -14.11
C LEU A 68 6.35 -7.64 -13.26
N SER A 69 5.33 -8.31 -13.81
CA SER A 69 4.04 -8.52 -13.15
C SER A 69 4.20 -9.28 -11.83
N VAL A 70 5.05 -10.32 -11.82
CA VAL A 70 5.36 -11.11 -10.61
C VAL A 70 6.12 -10.27 -9.58
N SER A 71 7.14 -9.51 -10.00
CA SER A 71 7.95 -8.67 -9.11
C SER A 71 7.12 -7.55 -8.47
N ILE A 72 6.28 -6.87 -9.26
CA ILE A 72 5.37 -5.84 -8.76
C ILE A 72 4.39 -6.45 -7.76
N SER A 73 3.76 -7.58 -8.11
CA SER A 73 2.80 -8.25 -7.24
C SER A 73 3.43 -8.71 -5.92
N GLY A 74 4.64 -9.27 -5.96
CA GLY A 74 5.39 -9.67 -4.78
C GLY A 74 5.76 -8.48 -3.90
N PHE A 75 6.19 -7.36 -4.50
CA PHE A 75 6.47 -6.14 -3.76
C PHE A 75 5.21 -5.56 -3.10
N PHE A 76 4.07 -5.54 -3.78
CA PHE A 76 2.79 -5.11 -3.19
C PHE A 76 2.33 -5.97 -2.01
N LEU A 77 2.75 -7.23 -1.94
CA LEU A 77 2.51 -8.09 -0.79
C LEU A 77 3.41 -7.71 0.40
N VAL A 78 4.68 -7.37 0.15
CA VAL A 78 5.69 -7.07 1.17
C VAL A 78 5.63 -5.62 1.66
N ALA A 79 5.29 -4.68 0.78
CA ALA A 79 5.31 -3.24 1.06
C ALA A 79 4.39 -2.82 2.22
N PRO A 80 3.15 -3.32 2.36
CA PRO A 80 2.28 -3.02 3.51
C PRO A 80 2.87 -3.48 4.84
N LEU A 81 3.59 -4.61 4.84
CA LEU A 81 4.31 -5.09 6.01
C LEU A 81 5.47 -4.13 6.33
N LEU A 82 6.33 -3.82 5.36
CA LEU A 82 7.43 -2.86 5.56
C LEU A 82 6.91 -1.51 6.07
N ALA A 83 5.81 -1.01 5.51
CA ALA A 83 5.13 0.20 5.95
C ALA A 83 4.65 0.09 7.40
N ALA A 84 4.05 -1.02 7.80
CA ALA A 84 3.64 -1.24 9.20
C ALA A 84 4.81 -1.14 10.18
N GLY A 85 5.98 -1.69 9.82
CA GLY A 85 7.19 -1.53 10.62
C GLY A 85 7.67 -0.08 10.72
N LEU A 86 7.60 0.67 9.62
CA LEU A 86 7.93 2.10 9.61
C LEU A 86 6.94 2.93 10.46
N TYR A 87 5.65 2.60 10.42
CA TYR A 87 4.63 3.22 11.27
C TYR A 87 4.88 2.93 12.75
N GLU A 88 5.27 1.70 13.09
CA GLU A 88 5.64 1.35 14.47
C GLU A 88 6.87 2.13 14.94
N LEU A 89 7.87 2.30 14.05
CA LEU A 89 9.05 3.10 14.33
C LEU A 89 8.69 4.56 14.65
N SER A 90 7.83 5.17 13.83
CA SER A 90 7.35 6.54 14.05
C SER A 90 6.55 6.65 15.36
N ARG A 91 5.60 5.73 15.61
CA ARG A 91 4.76 5.71 16.82
C ARG A 91 5.58 5.68 18.11
N ARG A 92 6.61 4.83 18.18
CA ARG A 92 7.46 4.71 19.36
C ARG A 92 8.45 5.88 19.49
N THR A 93 8.91 6.42 18.36
CA THR A 93 9.72 7.65 18.35
C THR A 93 8.92 8.82 18.93
N GLU A 94 7.63 8.94 18.58
CA GLU A 94 6.73 9.94 19.14
C GLU A 94 6.50 9.74 20.65
N ALA A 95 6.49 8.50 21.13
CA ALA A 95 6.46 8.17 22.56
C ALA A 95 7.78 8.44 23.30
N GLY A 96 8.82 8.93 22.61
CA GLY A 96 10.14 9.20 23.19
C GLY A 96 11.00 7.95 23.40
N GLU A 97 10.62 6.81 22.85
CA GLU A 97 11.39 5.57 22.92
C GLU A 97 12.52 5.57 21.88
N LYS A 98 13.71 5.09 22.28
CA LYS A 98 14.78 4.74 21.34
C LYS A 98 14.67 3.27 21.02
N ILE A 99 14.39 2.96 19.75
CA ILE A 99 14.15 1.59 19.32
C ILE A 99 15.08 1.18 18.18
N LEU A 100 15.43 -0.10 18.14
CA LEU A 100 16.18 -0.70 17.04
C LEU A 100 15.22 -1.15 15.94
N PHE A 101 15.76 -1.41 14.75
CA PHE A 101 14.99 -1.97 13.62
C PHE A 101 14.30 -3.28 13.98
N ILE A 102 14.94 -4.14 14.79
CA ILE A 102 14.32 -5.40 15.22
C ILE A 102 13.11 -5.17 16.14
N ASP A 103 13.07 -4.05 16.86
CA ASP A 103 11.98 -3.73 17.78
C ASP A 103 10.73 -3.28 17.02
N SER A 104 10.87 -2.58 15.89
CA SER A 104 9.73 -2.24 15.04
C SER A 104 9.10 -3.49 14.41
N LEU A 105 9.87 -4.53 14.11
CA LEU A 105 9.34 -5.82 13.63
C LEU A 105 8.52 -6.57 14.70
N LYS A 106 8.60 -6.20 15.98
CA LYS A 106 7.76 -6.82 17.02
C LYS A 106 6.28 -6.52 16.83
N CYS A 107 5.91 -5.50 16.05
CA CYS A 107 4.51 -5.21 15.73
C CYS A 107 3.81 -6.40 15.05
N PHE A 108 4.54 -7.18 14.24
CA PHE A 108 4.00 -8.36 13.57
C PHE A 108 3.65 -9.49 14.55
N ARG A 109 4.33 -9.57 15.69
CA ARG A 109 3.96 -10.55 16.72
C ARG A 109 2.66 -10.19 17.43
N ARG A 110 2.29 -8.90 17.43
CA ARG A 110 1.10 -8.41 18.13
C ARG A 110 -0.15 -8.44 17.22
N ASN A 111 -0.05 -7.91 16.00
CA ASN A 111 -1.17 -7.86 15.06
C ASN A 111 -0.76 -8.20 13.61
N GLY A 112 0.24 -9.06 13.42
CA GLY A 112 0.76 -9.41 12.11
C GLY A 112 -0.23 -10.12 11.20
N GLN A 113 -1.18 -10.88 11.74
CA GLN A 113 -2.21 -11.55 10.96
C GLN A 113 -3.13 -10.55 10.27
N SER A 114 -3.64 -9.54 10.99
CA SER A 114 -4.49 -8.49 10.40
C SER A 114 -3.72 -7.67 9.36
N LEU A 115 -2.45 -7.33 9.65
CA LEU A 115 -1.56 -6.63 8.71
C LEU A 115 -1.29 -7.46 7.44
N ALA A 116 -1.05 -8.77 7.58
CA ALA A 116 -0.84 -9.66 6.46
C ALA A 116 -2.11 -9.84 5.62
N PHE A 117 -3.28 -9.99 6.25
CA PHE A 117 -4.55 -10.03 5.53
C PHE A 117 -4.84 -8.71 4.81
N PHE A 118 -4.55 -7.58 5.44
CA PHE A 118 -4.69 -6.29 4.80
C PHE A 118 -3.77 -6.17 3.58
N GLY A 119 -2.49 -6.56 3.70
CA GLY A 119 -1.57 -6.61 2.57
C GLY A 119 -2.03 -7.55 1.47
N LEU A 120 -2.58 -8.72 1.82
CA LEU A 120 -3.16 -9.66 0.86
C LEU A 120 -4.36 -9.07 0.11
N ILE A 121 -5.27 -8.37 0.79
CA ILE A 121 -6.40 -7.68 0.16
C ILE A 121 -5.90 -6.66 -0.85
N LEU A 122 -4.91 -5.83 -0.48
CA LEU A 122 -4.31 -4.86 -1.39
C LEU A 122 -3.65 -5.53 -2.59
N ALA A 123 -2.89 -6.61 -2.37
CA ALA A 123 -2.24 -7.37 -3.43
C ALA A 123 -3.27 -7.99 -4.40
N LEU A 124 -4.37 -8.56 -3.90
CA LEU A 124 -5.45 -9.12 -4.72
C LEU A 124 -6.14 -8.03 -5.55
N ILE A 125 -6.41 -6.86 -4.95
CA ILE A 125 -6.99 -5.72 -5.69
C ILE A 125 -6.05 -5.29 -6.82
N MET A 126 -4.75 -5.19 -6.54
CA MET A 126 -3.75 -4.81 -7.55
C MET A 126 -3.60 -5.88 -8.64
N LEU A 127 -3.65 -7.17 -8.30
CA LEU A 127 -3.63 -8.27 -9.25
C LEU A 127 -4.85 -8.23 -10.19
N VAL A 128 -6.04 -7.96 -9.66
CA VAL A 128 -7.25 -7.80 -10.48
C VAL A 128 -7.09 -6.61 -11.43
N TRP A 129 -6.57 -5.49 -10.95
CA TRP A 129 -6.30 -4.31 -11.79
C TRP A 129 -5.26 -4.57 -12.88
N GLU A 130 -4.19 -5.29 -12.55
CA GLU A 130 -3.15 -5.69 -13.50
C GLU A 130 -3.75 -6.55 -14.61
N ARG A 131 -4.53 -7.57 -14.26
CA ARG A 131 -5.17 -8.47 -15.23
C ARG A 131 -6.19 -7.74 -16.08
N PHE A 132 -6.99 -6.87 -15.46
CA PHE A 132 -7.92 -6.01 -16.17
C PHE A 132 -7.17 -5.13 -17.19
N SER A 133 -6.06 -4.51 -16.78
CA SER A 133 -5.25 -3.66 -17.65
C SER A 133 -4.63 -4.47 -18.80
N ALA A 134 -4.05 -5.64 -18.52
CA ALA A 134 -3.45 -6.49 -19.54
C ALA A 134 -4.47 -6.92 -20.62
N VAL A 135 -5.67 -7.33 -20.21
CA VAL A 135 -6.77 -7.67 -21.14
C VAL A 135 -7.23 -6.44 -21.91
N ALA A 136 -7.39 -5.30 -21.23
CA ALA A 136 -7.83 -4.05 -21.86
C ALA A 136 -6.86 -3.59 -22.96
N PHE A 137 -5.54 -3.69 -22.73
CA PHE A 137 -4.53 -3.38 -23.76
C PHE A 137 -4.51 -4.41 -24.89
N ALA A 138 -4.65 -5.71 -24.58
CA ALA A 138 -4.68 -6.77 -25.61
C ALA A 138 -5.89 -6.67 -26.56
N LEU A 139 -7.00 -6.06 -26.11
CA LEU A 139 -8.19 -5.84 -26.95
C LEU A 139 -8.02 -4.73 -27.99
N ILE A 140 -7.07 -3.80 -27.78
CA ILE A 140 -6.82 -2.69 -28.72
C ILE A 140 -5.92 -3.14 -29.86
N ASP A 141 -4.88 -3.91 -29.56
CA ASP A 141 -3.96 -4.45 -30.56
C ASP A 141 -3.46 -5.83 -30.13
N ALA A 142 -3.93 -6.87 -30.83
CA ALA A 142 -3.58 -8.26 -30.56
C ALA A 142 -2.26 -8.69 -31.22
N THR A 143 -1.62 -7.81 -32.01
CA THR A 143 -0.59 -8.18 -32.99
C THR A 143 0.85 -7.83 -32.59
N SER A 144 1.07 -7.20 -31.44
CA SER A 144 2.31 -6.47 -31.15
C SER A 144 2.81 -6.60 -29.70
N ALA A 145 2.90 -7.82 -29.19
CA ALA A 145 3.85 -8.09 -28.10
C ALA A 145 5.23 -8.30 -28.75
N PRO A 146 6.26 -7.46 -28.49
CA PRO A 146 6.85 -7.40 -27.15
C PRO A 146 7.67 -6.12 -26.85
N MET A 147 7.07 -5.00 -26.44
CA MET A 147 7.78 -3.98 -25.63
C MET A 147 6.75 -3.09 -24.94
N ALA A 148 6.31 -3.49 -23.74
CA ALA A 148 5.27 -2.77 -22.98
C ALA A 148 5.59 -1.27 -22.80
N SER A 149 6.86 -0.87 -22.72
CA SER A 149 7.24 0.54 -22.51
C SER A 149 7.08 1.43 -23.75
N ALA A 150 7.46 0.95 -24.94
CA ALA A 150 7.34 1.72 -26.19
C ALA A 150 5.86 1.84 -26.60
N TYR A 151 5.11 0.73 -26.47
CA TYR A 151 3.68 0.67 -26.78
C TYR A 151 2.81 1.51 -25.83
N LEU A 152 3.17 1.58 -24.53
CA LEU A 152 2.45 2.44 -23.59
C LEU A 152 2.59 3.92 -23.97
N ASN A 153 3.76 4.37 -24.44
CA ASN A 153 3.94 5.76 -24.82
C ASN A 153 3.09 6.12 -26.05
N GLU A 154 3.04 5.23 -27.04
CA GLU A 154 2.22 5.40 -28.24
C GLU A 154 0.72 5.40 -27.89
N ILE A 155 0.22 4.40 -27.13
CA ILE A 155 -1.20 4.33 -26.76
C ILE A 155 -1.63 5.51 -25.86
N LEU A 156 -0.77 5.93 -24.92
CA LEU A 156 -1.11 6.99 -23.98
C LEU A 156 -1.03 8.39 -24.61
N PHE A 157 -0.15 8.61 -25.58
CA PHE A 157 0.18 9.95 -26.06
C PHE A 157 -0.06 10.20 -27.56
N ASP A 158 -0.26 9.18 -28.40
CA ASP A 158 -0.38 9.33 -29.86
C ASP A 158 -1.77 9.81 -30.33
N GLY A 159 -2.68 10.13 -29.40
CA GLY A 159 -3.98 10.76 -29.71
C GLY A 159 -5.03 9.81 -30.32
N GLN A 160 -4.61 8.72 -30.97
CA GLN A 160 -5.50 7.77 -31.64
C GLN A 160 -6.38 6.98 -30.65
N HIS A 161 -5.89 6.72 -29.44
CA HIS A 161 -6.58 5.92 -28.42
C HIS A 161 -7.06 6.73 -27.21
N LEU A 162 -7.28 8.04 -27.36
CA LEU A 162 -7.64 8.93 -26.23
C LEU A 162 -8.87 8.48 -25.45
N ALA A 163 -9.92 7.99 -26.13
CA ALA A 163 -11.13 7.53 -25.46
C ALA A 163 -10.86 6.32 -24.55
N PHE A 164 -10.02 5.37 -25.02
CA PHE A 164 -9.58 4.24 -24.21
C PHE A 164 -8.72 4.72 -23.03
N THR A 165 -7.70 5.54 -23.30
CA THR A 165 -6.78 6.04 -22.29
C THR A 165 -7.50 6.82 -21.20
N ALA A 166 -8.45 7.69 -21.56
CA ALA A 166 -9.27 8.42 -20.60
C ALA A 166 -10.14 7.48 -19.77
N THR A 167 -10.78 6.48 -20.39
CA THR A 167 -11.62 5.51 -19.67
C THR A 167 -10.79 4.64 -18.72
N TRP A 168 -9.64 4.15 -19.17
CA TRP A 168 -8.70 3.38 -18.36
C TRP A 168 -8.19 4.20 -17.17
N PHE A 169 -7.82 5.47 -17.39
CA PHE A 169 -7.39 6.37 -16.32
C PHE A 169 -8.51 6.67 -15.32
N LEU A 170 -9.74 6.88 -15.79
CA LEU A 170 -10.90 7.08 -14.91
C LEU A 170 -11.18 5.85 -14.04
N LEU A 171 -11.18 4.65 -14.63
CA LEU A 171 -11.36 3.40 -13.88
C LEU A 171 -10.23 3.19 -12.85
N GLY A 172 -8.99 3.47 -13.25
CA GLY A 172 -7.84 3.42 -12.36
C GLY A 172 -7.94 4.44 -11.22
N GLY A 173 -8.43 5.65 -11.51
CA GLY A 173 -8.68 6.68 -10.51
C GLY A 173 -9.77 6.29 -9.51
N VAL A 174 -10.87 5.68 -9.97
CA VAL A 174 -11.92 5.15 -9.10
C VAL A 174 -11.38 4.04 -8.20
N LEU A 175 -10.59 3.12 -8.76
CA LEU A 175 -9.97 2.05 -7.98
C LEU A 175 -8.97 2.62 -6.96
N ALA A 176 -8.14 3.58 -7.35
CA ALA A 176 -7.19 4.24 -6.47
C ALA A 176 -7.90 4.96 -5.32
N LEU A 177 -9.01 5.65 -5.61
CA LEU A 177 -9.84 6.29 -4.58
C LEU A 177 -10.43 5.25 -3.62
N PHE A 178 -10.91 4.12 -4.14
CA PHE A 178 -11.43 3.04 -3.33
C PHE A 178 -10.37 2.43 -2.41
N VAL A 179 -9.18 2.10 -2.94
CA VAL A 179 -8.05 1.58 -2.17
C VAL A 179 -7.58 2.60 -1.12
N TYR A 180 -7.52 3.88 -1.48
CA TYR A 180 -7.21 4.95 -0.54
C TYR A 180 -8.22 4.99 0.60
N ALA A 181 -9.52 4.96 0.28
CA ALA A 181 -10.58 4.99 1.28
C ALA A 181 -10.51 3.81 2.24
N LEU A 182 -10.10 2.63 1.77
CA LEU A 182 -9.88 1.44 2.60
C LEU A 182 -8.60 1.50 3.44
N SER A 183 -7.60 2.27 3.04
CA SER A 183 -6.23 2.16 3.58
C SER A 183 -5.75 3.35 4.39
N VAL A 184 -6.26 4.56 4.17
CA VAL A 184 -5.69 5.82 4.66
C VAL A 184 -5.39 5.82 6.16
N VAL A 185 -6.23 5.19 6.99
CA VAL A 185 -5.99 5.06 8.44
C VAL A 185 -5.97 3.61 8.93
N ALA A 186 -6.04 2.63 8.03
CA ALA A 186 -6.21 1.23 8.42
C ALA A 186 -4.97 0.68 9.15
N VAL A 187 -3.77 0.84 8.56
CA VAL A 187 -2.51 0.36 9.15
C VAL A 187 -2.21 1.00 10.52
N PRO A 188 -2.21 2.34 10.68
CA PRO A 188 -1.96 2.93 11.99
C PRO A 188 -3.03 2.55 13.02
N PHE A 189 -4.28 2.33 12.62
CA PHE A 189 -5.33 1.87 13.53
C PHE A 189 -5.12 0.41 13.98
N MET A 190 -4.75 -0.49 13.07
CA MET A 190 -4.38 -1.87 13.40
C MET A 190 -3.17 -1.92 14.34
N LEU A 191 -2.20 -1.02 14.16
CA LEU A 191 -1.02 -0.94 15.02
C LEU A 191 -1.32 -0.29 16.38
N ASP A 192 -2.10 0.79 16.42
CA ASP A 192 -2.37 1.48 17.68
C ASP A 192 -3.31 0.68 18.59
N ARG A 193 -4.36 0.09 18.00
CA ARG A 193 -5.48 -0.52 18.74
C ARG A 193 -5.57 -2.03 18.65
N ASP A 194 -4.62 -2.68 17.97
CA ASP A 194 -4.68 -4.13 17.71
C ASP A 194 -6.02 -4.56 17.08
N ALA A 195 -6.62 -3.65 16.31
CA ALA A 195 -7.89 -3.87 15.65
C ALA A 195 -7.77 -4.90 14.53
N ASP A 196 -8.86 -5.63 14.28
CA ASP A 196 -8.97 -6.50 13.12
C ASP A 196 -9.02 -5.70 11.81
N VAL A 197 -8.68 -6.39 10.71
CA VAL A 197 -8.61 -5.79 9.37
C VAL A 197 -9.94 -5.18 8.92
N ALA A 198 -11.08 -5.80 9.26
CA ALA A 198 -12.39 -5.35 8.82
C ALA A 198 -12.79 -4.06 9.55
N THR A 199 -12.61 -4.01 10.88
CA THR A 199 -12.85 -2.81 11.69
C THR A 199 -11.94 -1.66 11.25
N ALA A 200 -10.68 -1.94 10.92
CA ALA A 200 -9.74 -0.94 10.44
C ALA A 200 -10.14 -0.36 9.07
N MET A 201 -10.51 -1.22 8.11
CA MET A 201 -10.98 -0.79 6.80
C MET A 201 -12.29 -0.01 6.88
N MET A 202 -13.24 -0.44 7.71
CA MET A 202 -14.51 0.26 7.93
C MET A 202 -14.27 1.65 8.56
N THR A 203 -13.36 1.74 9.52
CA THR A 203 -12.94 3.01 10.12
C THR A 203 -12.33 3.94 9.06
N SER A 204 -11.52 3.39 8.15
CA SER A 204 -10.92 4.13 7.04
C SER A 204 -11.95 4.66 6.05
N LEU A 205 -12.94 3.84 5.69
CA LEU A 205 -14.06 4.27 4.83
C LEU A 205 -14.85 5.41 5.48
N ARG A 206 -15.21 5.27 6.76
CA ARG A 206 -15.93 6.31 7.50
C ARG A 206 -15.12 7.60 7.61
N ALA A 207 -13.81 7.49 7.85
CA ALA A 207 -12.91 8.64 7.91
C ALA A 207 -12.91 9.39 6.57
N THR A 208 -12.80 8.66 5.46
CA THR A 208 -12.80 9.22 4.11
C THR A 208 -14.14 9.84 3.72
N ALA A 209 -15.26 9.22 4.10
CA ALA A 209 -16.60 9.74 3.85
C ALA A 209 -16.96 10.99 4.68
N SER A 210 -16.16 11.30 5.70
CA SER A 210 -16.37 12.46 6.59
C SER A 210 -15.55 13.70 6.24
N LEU A 211 -14.68 13.60 5.22
CA LEU A 211 -13.90 14.70 4.64
C LEU A 211 -14.79 15.75 3.96
#